data_AF-A0A9W7LD03-F1
#
_entry.id   AF-A0A9W7LD03-F1
#
_cell.length_a   1.000
_cell.length_b   1.000
_cell.length_c   1.000
_cell.angle_alpha   90.00
_cell.angle_beta   90.00
_cell.angle_gamma   90.00
#
_symmetry.space_group_name_H-M   'P 1'
#
loop_
_entity.id
_entity.type
_entity.pdbx_description
1 polymer ?
#
loop_
_entity_poly.entity_id
_entity_poly.type
_entity_poly.pdbx_seq_one_letter_code
_entity_poly.pdbx_strand_id
1 'polypeptide(L)'
;MASVLFAPIAVYTFATSIRSSFPPLTATIKTVLSCDIYNLSSSPLQGILNFITFSFVEHLVYTWVWVSPESFKLILKAKSNPTDRVHTLLIICKFLQLATSLPYLLPYITLPSSLSVTLFCTAFIALGQFLNFSVYKAIGKKGVYYGAKFGYSVPWVKGFPYNIGMPHPQYLGTVVTYVAGWRLLVGENLDLEYGKVFVTGIGISYWGMSMIEQYV
;
A
#
# COMPACT_ATOMS: atom_id res chain seq x y z
N MET A 1 0.58 2.33 -27.92
CA MET A 1 0.12 0.98 -27.49
C MET A 1 1.27 0.07 -26.99
N ALA A 2 2.40 0.62 -26.52
CA ALA A 2 3.57 -0.17 -26.09
C ALA A 2 4.05 0.12 -24.64
N SER A 3 3.32 0.93 -23.87
CA SER A 3 3.76 1.41 -22.55
C SER A 3 3.21 0.63 -21.34
N VAL A 4 2.40 -0.42 -21.56
CA VAL A 4 1.80 -1.22 -20.47
C VAL A 4 2.58 -2.53 -20.19
N LEU A 5 3.58 -2.85 -21.02
CA LEU A 5 4.33 -4.12 -20.96
C LEU A 5 5.49 -4.15 -19.93
N PHE A 6 5.80 -3.04 -19.26
CA PHE A 6 6.92 -2.99 -18.31
C PHE A 6 6.59 -3.48 -16.89
N ALA A 7 5.33 -3.35 -16.45
CA ALA A 7 4.92 -3.81 -15.12
C ALA A 7 4.95 -5.35 -14.95
N PRO A 8 4.54 -6.17 -15.94
CA PRO A 8 4.63 -7.63 -15.85
C PRO A 8 6.07 -8.13 -15.77
N ILE A 9 7.00 -7.49 -16.46
CA ILE A 9 8.40 -7.91 -16.51
C ILE A 9 9.09 -7.61 -15.18
N ALA A 10 8.88 -6.43 -14.59
CA ALA A 10 9.46 -6.09 -13.30
C ALA A 10 8.94 -6.99 -12.16
N VAL A 11 7.64 -7.32 -12.18
CA VAL A 11 7.02 -8.27 -11.25
C VAL A 11 7.55 -9.69 -11.49
N TYR A 12 7.74 -10.10 -12.74
CA TYR A 12 8.30 -11.40 -13.09
C TYR A 12 9.75 -11.55 -12.62
N THR A 13 10.61 -10.54 -12.88
CA THR A 13 12.01 -10.54 -12.45
C THR A 13 12.14 -10.53 -10.92
N PHE A 14 11.27 -9.79 -10.23
CA PHE A 14 11.21 -9.79 -8.76
C PHE A 14 10.72 -11.13 -8.20
N ALA A 15 9.67 -11.72 -8.79
CA ALA A 15 9.15 -13.03 -8.41
C ALA A 15 10.17 -14.16 -8.64
N THR A 16 10.98 -14.09 -9.69
CA THR A 16 12.08 -15.04 -9.92
C THR A 16 13.19 -14.93 -8.88
N SER A 17 13.37 -13.76 -8.26
CA SER A 17 14.36 -13.52 -7.20
C SER A 17 13.89 -14.06 -5.83
N ILE A 18 12.57 -14.08 -5.57
CA ILE A 18 11.96 -14.63 -4.34
C ILE A 18 11.70 -16.14 -4.41
N ARG A 19 11.82 -16.75 -5.59
CA ARG A 19 11.50 -18.16 -5.90
C ARG A 19 12.19 -19.19 -4.99
N SER A 20 13.32 -18.86 -4.37
CA SER A 20 14.06 -19.77 -3.49
C SER A 20 13.55 -19.80 -2.04
N SER A 21 12.71 -18.85 -1.61
CA SER A 21 12.41 -18.65 -0.19
C SER A 21 10.95 -18.90 0.22
N PHE A 22 9.96 -18.84 -0.69
CA PHE A 22 8.53 -18.94 -0.32
C PHE A 22 7.65 -19.66 -1.37
N PRO A 23 7.54 -21.00 -1.32
CA PRO A 23 6.72 -21.81 -2.25
C PRO A 23 5.22 -21.43 -2.36
N PRO A 24 4.50 -21.06 -1.28
CA PRO A 24 3.06 -20.72 -1.35
C PRO A 24 2.76 -19.48 -2.19
N LEU A 25 3.72 -18.55 -2.26
CA LEU A 25 3.59 -17.32 -3.04
C LEU A 25 3.57 -17.61 -4.55
N THR A 26 4.30 -18.64 -4.98
CA THR A 26 4.44 -19.03 -6.39
C THR A 26 3.13 -19.61 -6.95
N ALA A 27 2.39 -20.36 -6.13
CA ALA A 27 1.07 -20.89 -6.49
C ALA A 27 0.06 -19.76 -6.63
N THR A 28 0.05 -18.82 -5.68
CA THR A 28 -0.82 -17.64 -5.68
C THR A 28 -0.55 -16.75 -6.91
N ILE A 29 0.73 -16.48 -7.22
CA ILE A 29 1.13 -15.72 -8.41
C ILE A 29 0.71 -16.45 -9.69
N LYS A 30 0.90 -17.77 -9.78
CA LYS A 30 0.43 -18.54 -10.95
C LYS A 30 -1.08 -18.48 -11.11
N THR A 31 -1.85 -18.61 -10.04
CA THR A 31 -3.32 -18.51 -10.08
C THR A 31 -3.78 -17.13 -10.54
N VAL A 32 -3.13 -16.06 -10.07
CA VAL A 32 -3.40 -14.68 -10.51
C VAL A 32 -3.03 -14.47 -11.97
N LEU A 33 -1.92 -15.05 -12.43
CA LEU A 33 -1.45 -14.95 -13.82
C LEU A 33 -2.18 -15.90 -14.79
N SER A 34 -2.84 -16.94 -14.29
CA SER A 34 -3.58 -17.93 -15.09
C SER A 34 -5.08 -17.65 -15.18
N CYS A 35 -5.60 -16.68 -14.44
CA CYS A 35 -6.91 -16.11 -14.78
C CYS A 35 -6.83 -15.54 -16.20
N ASP A 36 -7.89 -15.66 -17.00
CA ASP A 36 -7.97 -15.04 -18.32
C ASP A 36 -7.99 -13.50 -18.21
N ILE A 37 -6.82 -12.90 -17.96
CA ILE A 37 -6.60 -11.45 -17.80
C ILE A 37 -7.06 -10.69 -19.06
N TYR A 38 -7.09 -11.37 -20.22
CA TYR A 38 -7.50 -10.76 -21.50
C TYR A 38 -9.01 -10.43 -21.56
N ASN A 39 -9.87 -11.13 -20.83
CA ASN A 39 -11.31 -10.83 -20.74
C ASN A 39 -11.68 -9.94 -19.54
N LEU A 40 -10.73 -9.64 -18.64
CA LEU A 40 -10.88 -8.71 -17.50
C LEU A 40 -10.62 -7.25 -17.86
N SER A 41 -10.27 -6.97 -19.12
CA SER A 41 -9.67 -5.71 -19.62
C SER A 41 -10.52 -4.44 -19.41
N SER A 42 -11.75 -4.56 -18.93
CA SER A 42 -12.65 -3.44 -18.61
C SER A 42 -13.43 -3.61 -17.29
N SER A 43 -13.06 -4.57 -16.44
CA SER A 43 -13.79 -4.83 -15.19
C SER A 43 -13.29 -3.96 -14.01
N PRO A 44 -14.17 -3.53 -13.09
CA PRO A 44 -13.77 -2.86 -11.85
C PRO A 44 -12.89 -3.75 -10.96
N LEU A 45 -13.04 -5.07 -11.07
CA LEU A 45 -12.20 -6.04 -10.37
C LEU A 45 -10.72 -5.85 -10.72
N GLN A 46 -10.40 -5.62 -11.99
CA GLN A 46 -9.03 -5.40 -12.43
C GLN A 46 -8.43 -4.14 -11.77
N GLY A 47 -9.21 -3.07 -11.64
CA GLY A 47 -8.81 -1.86 -10.92
C GLY A 47 -8.50 -2.13 -9.44
N ILE A 48 -9.35 -2.91 -8.77
CA ILE A 48 -9.16 -3.31 -7.37
C ILE A 48 -7.90 -4.16 -7.20
N LEU A 49 -7.72 -5.17 -8.06
CA LEU A 49 -6.56 -6.06 -8.02
C LEU A 49 -5.26 -5.31 -8.31
N ASN A 50 -5.28 -4.35 -9.25
CA ASN A 50 -4.14 -3.46 -9.50
C ASN A 50 -3.81 -2.65 -8.25
N PHE A 51 -4.83 -2.07 -7.59
CA PHE A 51 -4.63 -1.28 -6.39
C PHE A 51 -3.97 -2.12 -5.29
N ILE A 52 -4.54 -3.30 -5.00
CA ILE A 52 -4.00 -4.23 -3.99
C ILE A 52 -2.58 -4.66 -4.35
N THR A 53 -2.33 -5.04 -5.60
CA THR A 53 -1.02 -5.50 -6.07
C THR A 53 0.05 -4.44 -5.85
N PHE A 54 -0.22 -3.19 -6.21
CA PHE A 54 0.76 -2.12 -6.00
C PHE A 54 0.90 -1.71 -4.52
N SER A 55 -0.11 -1.94 -3.68
CA SER A 55 0.06 -1.87 -2.21
C SER A 55 1.07 -2.91 -1.73
N PHE A 56 1.04 -4.14 -2.24
CA PHE A 56 2.06 -5.14 -1.92
C PHE A 56 3.45 -4.76 -2.45
N VAL A 57 3.55 -4.17 -3.65
CA VAL A 57 4.84 -3.68 -4.18
C VAL A 57 5.43 -2.60 -3.26
N GLU A 58 4.62 -1.68 -2.74
CA GLU A 58 5.04 -0.69 -1.76
C GLU A 58 5.60 -1.37 -0.48
N HIS A 59 4.89 -2.36 0.02
CA HIS A 59 5.28 -3.14 1.21
C HIS A 59 6.55 -3.95 0.99
N LEU A 60 6.82 -4.43 -0.23
CA LEU A 60 8.07 -5.08 -0.58
C LEU A 60 9.26 -4.12 -0.53
N VAL A 61 9.07 -2.85 -0.92
CA VAL A 61 10.10 -1.81 -0.77
C VAL A 61 10.39 -1.56 0.70
N TYR A 62 9.36 -1.40 1.54
CA TYR A 62 9.54 -1.27 2.99
C TYR A 62 10.25 -2.49 3.58
N THR A 63 9.81 -3.70 3.25
CA THR A 63 10.43 -4.94 3.73
C THR A 63 11.90 -5.03 3.33
N TRP A 64 12.25 -4.66 2.10
CA TRP A 64 13.64 -4.65 1.64
C TRP A 64 14.51 -3.70 2.46
N VAL A 65 14.01 -2.48 2.75
CA VAL A 65 14.70 -1.52 3.60
C VAL A 65 14.84 -2.04 5.03
N TRP A 66 13.80 -2.69 5.55
CA TRP A 66 13.76 -3.20 6.92
C TRP A 66 14.76 -4.33 7.16
N VAL A 67 14.81 -5.29 6.22
CA VAL A 67 15.62 -6.52 6.32
C VAL A 67 17.06 -6.29 5.86
N SER A 68 17.27 -5.49 4.81
CA SER A 68 18.58 -5.32 4.18
C SER A 68 18.86 -3.87 3.76
N PRO A 69 18.97 -2.93 4.74
CA PRO A 69 19.20 -1.51 4.46
C PRO A 69 20.52 -1.23 3.73
N GLU A 70 21.56 -2.07 3.92
CA GLU A 70 22.85 -1.93 3.23
C GLU A 70 22.72 -2.19 1.72
N SER A 71 22.08 -3.30 1.33
CA SER A 71 21.81 -3.59 -0.09
C SER A 71 20.96 -2.50 -0.73
N PHE A 72 19.98 -1.93 -0.01
CA PHE A 72 19.21 -0.79 -0.48
C PHE A 72 20.09 0.43 -0.78
N LYS A 73 20.98 0.80 0.15
CA LYS A 73 21.94 1.91 -0.03
C LYS A 73 22.87 1.67 -1.24
N LEU A 74 23.35 0.44 -1.41
CA LEU A 74 24.26 0.06 -2.49
C LEU A 74 23.58 0.17 -3.86
N ILE A 75 22.40 -0.45 -4.03
CA ILE A 75 21.70 -0.51 -5.32
C ILE A 75 21.28 0.89 -5.78
N LEU A 76 20.74 1.71 -4.88
CA LEU A 76 20.32 3.06 -5.24
C LEU A 76 21.46 4.08 -5.26
N LYS A 77 22.71 3.62 -5.08
CA LYS A 77 23.91 4.45 -5.00
C LYS A 77 23.64 5.70 -4.15
N ALA A 78 23.06 5.48 -2.97
CA ALA A 78 22.48 6.53 -2.15
C ALA A 78 23.58 7.43 -1.55
N LYS A 79 24.20 8.28 -2.37
CA LYS A 79 25.03 9.41 -1.93
C LYS A 79 24.16 10.50 -1.28
N SER A 80 22.89 10.55 -1.65
CA SER A 80 21.84 11.37 -1.02
C SER A 80 21.23 10.65 0.18
N ASN A 81 20.54 11.38 1.05
CA ASN A 81 19.81 10.84 2.21
C ASN A 81 18.93 9.62 1.82
N PRO A 82 19.21 8.40 2.34
CA PRO A 82 18.54 7.17 1.94
C PRO A 82 17.03 7.18 2.26
N THR A 83 16.62 7.84 3.35
CA THR A 83 15.20 8.05 3.70
C THR A 83 14.44 8.80 2.59
N ASP A 84 15.10 9.74 1.91
CA ASP A 84 14.49 10.45 0.79
C ASP A 84 14.31 9.55 -0.44
N ARG A 85 15.23 8.59 -0.65
CA ARG A 85 15.11 7.60 -1.74
C ARG A 85 13.97 6.63 -1.50
N VAL A 86 13.79 6.17 -0.25
CA VAL A 86 12.61 5.37 0.14
C VAL A 86 11.35 6.17 -0.18
N HIS A 87 11.24 7.41 0.31
CA HIS A 87 10.09 8.26 0.04
C HIS A 87 9.79 8.43 -1.46
N THR A 88 10.81 8.71 -2.28
CA THR A 88 10.64 8.85 -3.73
C THR A 88 10.13 7.56 -4.39
N LEU A 89 10.67 6.40 -4.01
CA LEU A 89 10.18 5.11 -4.53
C LEU A 89 8.73 4.88 -4.15
N LEU A 90 8.33 5.22 -2.92
CA LEU A 90 6.95 5.05 -2.47
C LEU A 90 5.99 6.01 -3.19
N ILE A 91 6.41 7.24 -3.49
CA ILE A 91 5.65 8.15 -4.36
C ILE A 91 5.45 7.52 -5.75
N ILE A 92 6.50 6.95 -6.34
CA ILE A 92 6.41 6.27 -7.64
C ILE A 92 5.44 5.08 -7.54
N CYS A 93 5.54 4.25 -6.50
CA CYS A 93 4.59 3.16 -6.26
C CYS A 93 3.15 3.67 -6.14
N LYS A 94 2.91 4.77 -5.43
CA LYS A 94 1.58 5.37 -5.28
C LYS A 94 1.05 5.89 -6.60
N PHE A 95 1.90 6.53 -7.41
CA PHE A 95 1.52 6.98 -8.75
C PHE A 95 1.16 5.79 -9.64
N LEU A 96 1.96 4.73 -9.66
CA LEU A 96 1.68 3.51 -10.42
C LEU A 96 0.40 2.82 -9.94
N GLN A 97 0.19 2.76 -8.62
CA GLN A 97 -1.02 2.24 -8.02
C GLN A 97 -2.25 2.98 -8.56
N LEU A 98 -2.26 4.31 -8.52
CA LEU A 98 -3.38 5.11 -9.01
C LEU A 98 -3.50 5.02 -10.54
N ALA A 99 -2.41 5.16 -11.29
CA ALA A 99 -2.42 5.14 -12.75
C ALA A 99 -2.93 3.82 -13.34
N THR A 100 -2.70 2.69 -12.66
CA THR A 100 -3.16 1.36 -13.09
C THR A 100 -4.55 1.01 -12.59
N SER A 101 -5.01 1.60 -11.49
CA SER A 101 -6.31 1.27 -10.89
C SER A 101 -7.42 2.21 -11.36
N LEU A 102 -7.12 3.52 -11.41
CA LEU A 102 -8.10 4.57 -11.63
C LEU A 102 -8.84 4.47 -12.98
N PRO A 103 -8.20 4.11 -14.11
CA PRO A 103 -8.91 3.95 -15.39
C PRO A 103 -10.11 2.97 -15.32
N TYR A 104 -10.00 1.93 -14.50
CA TYR A 104 -11.06 0.91 -14.34
C TYR A 104 -12.15 1.34 -13.35
N LEU A 105 -11.82 2.23 -12.42
CA LEU A 105 -12.72 2.68 -11.36
C LEU A 105 -13.43 3.98 -11.71
N LEU A 106 -12.86 4.82 -12.57
CA LEU A 106 -13.40 6.11 -12.99
C LEU A 106 -14.89 6.09 -13.38
N PRO A 107 -15.37 5.12 -14.20
CA PRO A 107 -16.79 5.06 -14.56
C PRO A 107 -17.74 4.86 -13.38
N TYR A 108 -17.23 4.35 -12.25
CA TYR A 108 -18.00 4.03 -11.06
C TYR A 108 -17.84 5.10 -9.96
N ILE A 109 -16.98 6.10 -10.17
CA ILE A 109 -16.75 7.15 -9.18
C ILE A 109 -17.98 8.06 -9.13
N THR A 110 -18.77 7.94 -8.07
CA THR A 110 -19.83 8.88 -7.74
C THR A 110 -19.88 9.05 -6.23
N LEU A 111 -20.17 10.28 -5.78
CA LEU A 111 -20.42 10.50 -4.37
C LEU A 111 -21.69 9.76 -3.93
N PRO A 112 -21.78 9.31 -2.67
CA PRO A 112 -22.95 8.64 -2.16
C PRO A 112 -24.14 9.61 -2.15
N SER A 113 -25.30 9.14 -2.58
CA SER A 113 -26.55 9.90 -2.54
C SER A 113 -26.98 10.26 -1.11
N SER A 114 -26.58 9.42 -0.13
CA SER A 114 -26.85 9.65 1.29
C SER A 114 -25.85 10.61 1.92
N LEU A 115 -26.37 11.73 2.45
CA LEU A 115 -25.57 12.69 3.24
C LEU A 115 -24.93 12.03 4.46
N SER A 116 -25.66 11.13 5.14
CA SER A 116 -25.15 10.42 6.32
C SER A 116 -23.95 9.53 5.98
N VAL A 117 -24.00 8.82 4.85
CA VAL A 117 -22.87 7.99 4.37
C VAL A 117 -21.69 8.88 4.02
N THR A 118 -21.93 9.98 3.32
CA THR A 118 -20.89 10.96 2.97
C THR A 118 -20.20 11.50 4.22
N LEU A 119 -20.95 12.02 5.19
CA LEU A 119 -20.41 12.55 6.44
C LEU A 119 -19.64 11.50 7.23
N PHE A 120 -20.18 10.27 7.31
CA PHE A 120 -19.52 9.17 8.00
C PHE A 120 -18.18 8.83 7.33
N CYS A 121 -18.14 8.59 6.02
CA CYS A 121 -16.91 8.26 5.32
C CYS A 121 -15.89 9.41 5.39
N THR A 122 -16.32 10.66 5.22
CA THR A 122 -15.44 11.83 5.35
C THR A 122 -14.85 11.95 6.75
N ALA A 123 -15.63 11.71 7.80
CA ALA A 123 -15.13 11.72 9.19
C ALA A 123 -14.05 10.64 9.41
N PHE A 124 -14.25 9.43 8.88
CA PHE A 124 -13.26 8.36 8.97
C PHE A 124 -11.99 8.64 8.16
N ILE A 125 -12.13 9.22 6.96
CA ILE A 125 -10.96 9.69 6.17
C ILE A 125 -10.19 10.73 6.99
N ALA A 126 -10.87 11.73 7.56
CA ALA A 126 -10.24 12.76 8.38
C ALA A 126 -9.53 12.16 9.60
N LEU A 127 -10.16 11.21 10.30
CA LEU A 127 -9.57 10.50 11.43
C LEU A 127 -8.31 9.71 11.02
N GLY A 128 -8.38 8.97 9.90
CA GLY A 128 -7.25 8.21 9.39
C GLY A 128 -6.06 9.09 9.01
N GLN A 129 -6.34 10.20 8.32
CA GLN A 129 -5.31 11.19 7.98
C GLN A 129 -4.76 11.91 9.22
N PHE A 130 -5.59 12.20 10.22
CA PHE A 130 -5.15 12.76 11.49
C PHE A 130 -4.16 11.84 12.21
N LEU A 131 -4.43 10.53 12.25
CA LEU A 131 -3.50 9.54 12.79
C LEU A 131 -2.17 9.52 12.02
N ASN A 132 -2.23 9.48 10.68
CA ASN A 132 -1.03 9.50 9.83
C ASN A 132 -0.20 10.77 10.07
N PHE A 133 -0.83 11.94 10.07
CA PHE A 133 -0.17 13.22 10.34
C PHE A 133 0.47 13.24 11.73
N SER A 134 -0.21 12.67 12.73
CA SER A 134 0.29 12.63 14.10
C SER A 134 1.52 11.74 14.25
N VAL A 135 1.61 10.65 13.47
CA VAL A 135 2.83 9.83 13.38
C VAL A 135 3.98 10.64 12.77
N TYR A 136 3.75 11.34 11.65
CA TYR A 136 4.78 12.23 11.07
C TYR A 136 5.22 13.32 12.04
N LYS A 137 4.29 13.91 12.81
CA LYS A 137 4.62 14.90 13.83
C LYS A 137 5.46 14.30 14.97
N ALA A 138 5.20 13.06 15.36
CA ALA A 138 5.86 12.41 16.48
C ALA A 138 7.30 11.94 16.16
N ILE A 139 7.50 11.27 15.02
CA ILE A 139 8.80 10.63 14.69
C ILE A 139 9.47 11.20 13.44
N GLY A 140 8.84 12.17 12.79
CA GLY A 140 9.34 12.82 11.59
C GLY A 140 9.39 11.92 10.37
N LYS A 141 9.76 12.51 9.23
CA LYS A 141 9.98 11.79 7.96
C LYS A 141 10.99 10.65 8.11
N LYS A 142 12.06 10.87 8.88
CA LYS A 142 13.09 9.86 9.14
C LYS A 142 12.53 8.67 9.91
N GLY A 143 11.66 8.89 10.90
CA GLY A 143 11.02 7.79 11.60
C GLY A 143 10.12 6.97 10.66
N VAL A 144 9.30 7.61 9.85
CA VAL A 144 8.35 6.94 8.95
C VAL A 144 9.06 6.10 7.88
N TYR A 145 10.15 6.59 7.29
CA TYR A 145 10.88 5.85 6.25
C TYR A 145 12.14 5.16 6.77
N TYR A 146 12.02 4.48 7.92
CA TYR A 146 13.03 3.62 8.54
C TYR A 146 14.43 4.21 8.66
N GLY A 147 14.50 5.50 8.98
CA GLY A 147 15.76 6.21 9.21
C GLY A 147 16.64 5.53 10.26
N ALA A 148 16.05 4.90 11.28
CA ALA A 148 16.78 4.12 12.28
C ALA A 148 17.61 2.98 11.65
N LYS A 149 17.09 2.31 10.62
CA LYS A 149 17.82 1.26 9.86
C LYS A 149 18.97 1.82 9.03
N PHE A 150 18.97 3.12 8.77
CA PHE A 150 20.07 3.85 8.13
C PHE A 150 20.99 4.57 9.12
N GLY A 151 20.84 4.34 10.43
CA GLY A 151 21.67 4.94 11.48
C GLY A 151 21.24 6.34 11.94
N TYR A 152 20.07 6.84 11.51
CA TYR A 152 19.54 8.09 12.04
C TYR A 152 18.98 7.89 13.46
N SER A 153 19.21 8.86 14.34
CA SER A 153 18.52 8.92 15.63
C SER A 153 17.03 9.26 15.40
N VAL A 154 16.15 8.32 15.75
CA VAL A 154 14.69 8.46 15.68
C VAL A 154 14.16 8.36 17.11
N PRO A 155 13.33 9.32 17.58
CA PRO A 155 12.83 9.31 18.95
C PRO A 155 11.87 8.13 19.17
N TRP A 156 12.02 7.46 20.32
CA TRP A 156 11.05 6.50 20.80
C TRP A 156 9.90 7.22 21.53
N VAL A 157 8.75 7.35 20.89
CA VAL A 157 7.62 8.14 21.40
C VAL A 157 6.63 7.24 22.13
N LYS A 158 6.36 7.53 23.40
CA LYS A 158 5.34 6.84 24.23
C LYS A 158 4.00 7.58 24.30
N GLY A 159 3.94 8.83 23.80
CA GLY A 159 2.73 9.64 23.76
C GLY A 159 1.90 9.39 22.50
N PHE A 160 0.90 10.24 22.27
CA PHE A 160 0.05 10.17 21.08
C PHE A 160 0.88 10.27 19.77
N PRO A 161 0.59 9.47 18.73
CA PRO A 161 -0.51 8.48 18.64
C PRO A 161 -0.16 7.06 19.12
N TYR A 162 0.99 6.84 19.75
CA TYR A 162 1.44 5.51 20.20
C TYR A 162 0.86 5.07 21.55
N ASN A 163 0.17 5.95 22.28
CA ASN A 163 -0.49 5.62 23.55
C ASN A 163 -1.95 5.15 23.40
N ILE A 164 -2.46 4.97 22.19
CA ILE A 164 -3.86 4.57 21.94
C ILE A 164 -4.10 3.05 21.98
N GLY A 165 -3.09 2.27 22.37
CA GLY A 165 -3.17 0.80 22.44
C GLY A 165 -2.98 0.07 21.10
N MET A 166 -2.57 0.78 20.04
CA MET A 166 -2.31 0.20 18.72
C MET A 166 -0.80 0.30 18.38
N PRO A 167 -0.11 -0.81 18.03
CA PRO A 167 1.32 -0.78 17.75
C PRO A 167 1.69 0.05 16.52
N HIS A 168 0.84 0.06 15.48
CA HIS A 168 1.08 0.76 14.22
C HIS A 168 -0.07 1.75 13.90
N PRO A 169 -0.14 2.91 14.59
CA PRO A 169 -1.22 3.87 14.39
C PRO A 169 -1.31 4.40 12.94
N GLN A 170 -0.18 4.45 12.22
CA GLN A 170 -0.15 4.85 10.80
C GLN A 170 -0.81 3.82 9.87
N TYR A 171 -0.64 2.53 10.19
CA TYR A 171 -1.25 1.46 9.39
C TYR A 171 -2.76 1.47 9.58
N LEU A 172 -3.21 1.61 10.83
CA LEU A 172 -4.62 1.81 11.13
C LEU A 172 -5.20 3.03 10.38
N GLY A 173 -4.52 4.18 10.46
CA GLY A 173 -4.96 5.40 9.79
C GLY A 173 -5.06 5.25 8.27
N THR A 174 -4.13 4.51 7.67
CA THR A 174 -4.13 4.27 6.22
C THR A 174 -5.22 3.29 5.79
N VAL A 175 -5.40 2.17 6.49
CA VAL A 175 -6.49 1.22 6.22
C VAL A 175 -7.85 1.91 6.34
N VAL A 176 -8.07 2.67 7.42
CA VAL A 176 -9.31 3.43 7.62
C VAL A 176 -9.55 4.42 6.46
N THR A 177 -8.52 5.15 6.05
CA THR A 177 -8.60 6.08 4.91
C THR A 177 -9.01 5.34 3.63
N TYR A 178 -8.38 4.21 3.32
CA TYR A 178 -8.65 3.46 2.09
C TYR A 178 -10.05 2.86 2.07
N VAL A 179 -10.49 2.24 3.17
CA VAL A 179 -11.84 1.64 3.24
C VAL A 179 -12.93 2.70 3.17
N ALA A 180 -12.77 3.80 3.91
CA ALA A 180 -13.74 4.90 3.88
C ALA A 180 -13.73 5.63 2.51
N GLY A 181 -12.55 5.84 1.93
CA GLY A 181 -12.39 6.42 0.59
C GLY A 181 -13.01 5.55 -0.51
N TRP A 182 -12.83 4.23 -0.45
CA TRP A 182 -13.49 3.29 -1.35
C TRP A 182 -15.01 3.41 -1.26
N ARG A 183 -15.56 3.35 -0.03
CA ARG A 183 -17.01 3.43 0.17
C ARG A 183 -17.58 4.77 -0.30
N LEU A 184 -16.85 5.87 -0.06
CA LEU A 184 -17.21 7.22 -0.46
C LEU A 184 -17.18 7.39 -1.99
N LEU A 185 -16.13 6.90 -2.65
CA LEU A 185 -15.94 7.19 -4.07
C LEU A 185 -16.72 6.24 -4.97
N VAL A 186 -16.88 4.97 -4.60
CA VAL A 186 -17.32 3.93 -5.54
C VAL A 186 -18.49 3.09 -5.00
N GLY A 187 -18.74 3.13 -3.70
CA GLY A 187 -19.51 2.08 -3.02
C GLY A 187 -21.00 2.00 -3.30
N GLU A 188 -21.63 2.94 -4.01
CA GLU A 188 -23.04 2.79 -4.45
C GLU A 188 -23.17 2.17 -5.85
N ASN A 189 -22.15 2.29 -6.70
CA ASN A 189 -22.19 1.79 -8.09
C ASN A 189 -21.48 0.45 -8.28
N LEU A 190 -20.82 -0.06 -7.24
CA LEU A 190 -20.20 -1.36 -7.26
C LEU A 190 -20.82 -2.26 -6.21
N ASP A 191 -20.98 -3.53 -6.58
CA ASP A 191 -21.41 -4.59 -5.68
C ASP A 191 -20.53 -4.62 -4.41
N LEU A 192 -21.15 -4.90 -3.28
CA LEU A 192 -20.49 -5.10 -1.99
C LEU A 192 -19.39 -6.18 -2.05
N GLU A 193 -19.52 -7.17 -2.94
CA GLU A 193 -18.46 -8.19 -3.15
C GLU A 193 -17.12 -7.57 -3.56
N TYR A 194 -17.13 -6.54 -4.41
CA TYR A 194 -15.92 -5.80 -4.78
C TYR A 194 -15.31 -5.07 -3.57
N GLY A 195 -16.17 -4.49 -2.73
CA GLY A 195 -15.75 -3.89 -1.47
C GLY A 195 -15.10 -4.89 -0.52
N LYS A 196 -15.63 -6.11 -0.41
CA LYS A 196 -15.04 -7.18 0.42
C LYS A 196 -13.65 -7.57 -0.07
N VAL A 197 -13.48 -7.74 -1.40
CA VAL A 197 -12.16 -8.03 -1.99
C VAL A 197 -11.17 -6.90 -1.69
N PHE A 198 -11.57 -5.65 -1.88
CA PHE A 198 -10.75 -4.48 -1.60
C PHE A 198 -10.32 -4.42 -0.12
N VAL A 199 -11.28 -4.45 0.80
CA VAL A 199 -11.04 -4.39 2.25
C VAL A 199 -10.13 -5.53 2.71
N THR A 200 -10.40 -6.75 2.23
CA THR A 200 -9.61 -7.95 2.60
C THR A 200 -8.18 -7.84 2.08
N GLY A 201 -7.99 -7.47 0.80
CA GLY A 201 -6.67 -7.33 0.20
C GLY A 201 -5.83 -6.26 0.90
N ILE A 202 -6.42 -5.09 1.18
CA ILE A 202 -5.76 -4.02 1.92
C ILE A 202 -5.45 -4.47 3.35
N GLY A 203 -6.41 -5.07 4.06
CA GLY A 203 -6.21 -5.58 5.41
C GLY A 203 -5.05 -6.58 5.51
N ILE A 204 -5.01 -7.57 4.63
CA ILE A 204 -3.91 -8.56 4.56
C ILE A 204 -2.58 -7.86 4.29
N SER A 205 -2.55 -6.90 3.37
CA SER A 205 -1.29 -6.21 3.02
C SER A 205 -0.68 -5.47 4.22
N TYR A 206 -1.47 -4.74 5.00
CA TYR A 206 -1.00 -4.00 6.17
C TYR A 206 -0.75 -4.91 7.37
N TRP A 207 -1.57 -5.95 7.55
CA TRP A 207 -1.32 -6.95 8.58
C TRP A 207 0.02 -7.65 8.35
N GLY A 208 0.32 -8.07 7.11
CA GLY A 208 1.62 -8.65 6.75
C GLY A 208 2.79 -7.72 7.08
N MET A 209 2.68 -6.42 6.78
CA MET A 209 3.71 -5.45 7.15
C MET A 209 3.88 -5.30 8.66
N SER A 210 2.79 -5.28 9.42
CA SER A 210 2.89 -5.22 10.88
C SER A 210 3.63 -6.42 11.47
N MET A 211 3.44 -7.61 10.89
CA MET A 211 4.17 -8.82 11.30
C MET A 211 5.67 -8.71 10.98
N ILE A 212 6.02 -8.21 9.80
CA ILE A 212 7.43 -8.04 9.41
C ILE A 212 8.14 -7.08 10.38
N GLU A 213 7.51 -5.96 10.74
CA GLU A 213 8.11 -4.98 11.64
C GLU A 213 8.24 -5.47 13.09
N GLN A 214 7.37 -6.39 13.52
CA GLN A 214 7.38 -6.90 14.89
C GLN A 214 8.33 -8.10 15.08
N TYR A 215 8.50 -8.94 14.06
CA TYR A 215 9.09 -10.27 14.23
C TYR A 215 10.35 -10.54 13.39
N VAL A 216 10.72 -9.65 12.46
CA VAL A 216 11.90 -9.80 11.58
C VAL A 216 12.91 -8.71 11.88
#